data_AF-A0A847JBB8-F1
#
_entry.id   AF-A0A847JBB8-F1
#
_cell.length_a   1.000
_cell.length_b   1.000
_cell.length_c   1.000
_cell.angle_alpha   90.00
_cell.angle_beta   90.00
_cell.angle_gamma   90.00
#
_symmetry.space_group_name_H-M   'P 1'
#
loop_
_entity.id
_entity.type
_entity.pdbx_description
1 polymer ?
#
loop_
_entity_poly.entity_id
_entity_poly.type
_entity_poly.pdbx_seq_one_letter_code
_entity_poly.pdbx_strand_id
1 'polypeptide(L)'
;MDAARPLAGIDGCPAGWIVCRIAPEGPIAPEIDVVARLVHLFDRSDAPALAAVDMPIGLPEAIGPTGRGPERLVRPLLGERQSSVFSIPARAAIFAGEGLDDRAGFTAACAAALATSDPPK
;
A
#
# COMPACT_ATOMS: atom_id res chain seq x y z
N MET A 1 -6.83 -34.89 4.15
CA MET A 1 -5.79 -33.85 4.28
C MET A 1 -6.51 -32.53 4.17
N ASP A 2 -6.36 -31.65 5.14
CA ASP A 2 -6.86 -30.28 5.00
C ASP A 2 -6.12 -29.66 3.81
N ALA A 3 -6.85 -29.09 2.86
CA ALA A 3 -6.19 -28.48 1.71
C ALA A 3 -5.34 -27.31 2.22
N ALA A 4 -4.07 -27.24 1.80
CA ALA A 4 -3.21 -26.16 2.23
C ALA A 4 -3.82 -24.81 1.81
N ARG A 5 -4.05 -23.91 2.78
CA ARG A 5 -4.65 -22.60 2.52
C ARG A 5 -3.75 -21.79 1.57
N PRO A 6 -4.32 -20.99 0.66
CA PRO A 6 -3.55 -20.29 -0.36
C PRO A 6 -2.69 -19.17 0.23
N LEU A 7 -1.68 -18.73 -0.52
CA LEU A 7 -0.99 -17.46 -0.30
C LEU A 7 -1.67 -16.38 -1.15
N ALA A 8 -1.72 -15.14 -0.67
CA ALA A 8 -2.35 -14.02 -1.38
C ALA A 8 -1.40 -12.84 -1.54
N GLY A 9 -1.22 -12.36 -2.76
CA GLY A 9 -0.68 -11.03 -3.05
C GLY A 9 -1.85 -10.06 -3.29
N ILE A 10 -1.79 -8.86 -2.71
CA ILE A 10 -2.92 -7.94 -2.68
C ILE A 10 -2.47 -6.52 -3.02
N ASP A 11 -3.25 -5.83 -3.85
CA ASP A 11 -3.06 -4.41 -4.18
C ASP A 11 -4.40 -3.68 -4.26
N GLY A 12 -4.37 -2.36 -4.11
CA GLY A 12 -5.55 -1.50 -4.23
C GLY A 12 -6.02 -1.35 -5.67
N CYS A 13 -7.32 -1.30 -5.90
CA CYS A 13 -7.92 -1.01 -7.19
C CYS A 13 -9.19 -0.16 -7.04
N PRO A 14 -9.74 0.44 -8.11
CA PRO A 14 -10.95 1.28 -8.00
C PRO A 14 -12.17 0.58 -7.41
N ALA A 15 -12.22 -0.76 -7.47
CA ALA A 15 -13.30 -1.58 -6.91
C ALA A 15 -13.01 -2.08 -5.47
N GLY A 16 -11.91 -1.64 -4.85
CA GLY A 16 -11.45 -2.10 -3.53
C GLY A 16 -10.06 -2.70 -3.62
N TRP A 17 -9.97 -4.03 -3.58
CA TRP A 17 -8.70 -4.77 -3.53
C TRP A 17 -8.69 -5.88 -4.57
N ILE A 18 -7.67 -5.92 -5.41
CA ILE A 18 -7.37 -7.06 -6.27
C ILE A 18 -6.48 -8.04 -5.50
N VAL A 19 -6.81 -9.32 -5.58
CA VAL A 19 -6.16 -10.40 -4.82
C VAL A 19 -5.71 -11.48 -5.81
N CYS A 20 -4.42 -11.76 -5.85
CA CYS A 20 -3.85 -12.91 -6.56
C CYS A 20 -3.55 -14.02 -5.56
N ARG A 21 -4.22 -15.15 -5.68
CA ARG A 21 -4.07 -16.32 -4.82
C ARG A 21 -3.30 -17.43 -5.53
N ILE A 22 -2.37 -18.07 -4.83
CA ILE A 22 -1.63 -19.24 -5.31
C ILE A 22 -1.60 -20.33 -4.25
N ALA A 23 -1.46 -21.58 -4.67
CA ALA A 23 -1.13 -22.66 -3.74
C ALA A 23 0.25 -22.41 -3.11
N PRO A 24 0.46 -22.77 -1.82
CA PRO A 24 1.75 -22.59 -1.16
C PRO A 24 2.85 -23.48 -1.75
N GLU A 25 2.48 -24.63 -2.31
CA GLU A 25 3.38 -25.53 -3.03
C GLU A 25 2.82 -25.94 -4.40
N GLY A 26 3.71 -26.43 -5.27
CA GLY A 26 3.35 -26.93 -6.60
C GLY A 26 3.46 -25.86 -7.69
N PRO A 27 2.85 -26.10 -8.87
CA PRO A 27 2.92 -25.16 -9.98
C PRO A 27 2.17 -23.87 -9.64
N ILE A 28 2.71 -22.73 -10.09
CA ILE A 28 2.05 -21.43 -9.95
C ILE A 28 0.82 -21.41 -10.88
N ALA A 29 -0.37 -21.52 -10.28
CA ALA A 29 -1.66 -21.38 -10.94
C ALA A 29 -2.43 -20.26 -10.21
N PRO A 30 -2.36 -19.01 -10.69
CA PRO A 30 -2.94 -17.87 -9.99
C PRO A 30 -4.47 -17.82 -10.17
N GLU A 31 -5.17 -17.62 -9.07
CA GLU A 31 -6.59 -17.23 -9.05
C GLU A 31 -6.72 -15.75 -8.69
N ILE A 32 -7.51 -15.01 -9.47
CA ILE A 32 -7.72 -13.58 -9.24
C ILE A 32 -9.11 -13.35 -8.65
N ASP A 33 -9.15 -12.65 -7.53
CA ASP A 33 -10.37 -12.15 -6.90
C ASP A 33 -10.34 -10.62 -6.80
N VAL A 34 -11.53 -10.02 -6.68
CA VAL A 34 -11.69 -8.61 -6.31
C VAL A 34 -12.64 -8.53 -5.13
N VAL A 35 -12.20 -7.90 -4.03
CA VAL A 35 -13.02 -7.69 -2.83
C VAL A 35 -13.13 -6.21 -2.49
N ALA A 36 -14.34 -5.73 -2.23
CA ALA A 36 -14.55 -4.33 -1.85
C ALA A 36 -13.88 -3.97 -0.51
N ARG A 37 -13.75 -4.94 0.40
CA ARG A 37 -13.10 -4.78 1.72
C ARG A 37 -12.23 -5.99 2.01
N LEU A 38 -11.01 -5.76 2.52
CA LEU A 38 -10.08 -6.84 2.89
C LEU A 38 -10.68 -7.86 3.87
N VAL A 39 -11.54 -7.43 4.80
CA VAL A 39 -12.18 -8.34 5.77
C VAL A 39 -12.97 -9.47 5.07
N HIS A 40 -13.59 -9.20 3.92
CA HIS A 40 -14.34 -10.21 3.16
C HIS A 40 -13.45 -11.34 2.64
N LEU A 41 -12.14 -11.12 2.47
CA LEU A 41 -11.19 -12.18 2.08
C LEU A 41 -10.99 -13.18 3.23
N PHE A 42 -11.00 -12.71 4.47
CA PHE A 42 -10.69 -13.51 5.66
C PHE A 42 -11.92 -14.19 6.28
N ASP A 43 -13.13 -13.73 5.94
CA ASP A 43 -14.39 -14.37 6.35
C ASP A 43 -14.72 -15.64 5.54
N ARG A 44 -13.97 -15.93 4.46
CA ARG A 44 -14.20 -17.09 3.59
C ARG A 44 -13.61 -18.37 4.18
N SER A 45 -14.21 -19.51 3.85
CA SER A 45 -13.66 -20.82 4.20
C SER A 45 -12.28 -21.11 3.58
N ASP A 46 -11.95 -20.45 2.47
CA ASP A 46 -10.69 -20.54 1.74
C ASP A 46 -9.78 -19.33 1.97
N ALA A 47 -9.91 -18.65 3.12
CA ALA A 47 -9.06 -17.53 3.49
C ALA A 47 -7.56 -17.89 3.40
N PRO A 48 -6.70 -16.96 2.93
CA PRO A 48 -5.29 -17.26 2.73
C PRO A 48 -4.57 -17.53 4.06
N ALA A 49 -3.55 -18.38 4.01
CA ALA A 49 -2.62 -18.59 5.12
C ALA A 49 -1.74 -17.36 5.37
N LEU A 50 -1.39 -16.64 4.30
CA LEU A 50 -0.56 -15.44 4.32
C LEU A 50 -1.05 -14.47 3.25
N ALA A 51 -1.21 -13.21 3.63
CA ALA A 51 -1.55 -12.12 2.73
C ALA A 51 -0.41 -11.09 2.72
N ALA A 52 0.14 -10.82 1.55
CA ALA A 52 1.15 -9.80 1.31
C ALA A 52 0.51 -8.60 0.63
N VAL A 53 0.60 -7.44 1.27
CA VAL A 53 0.11 -6.15 0.75
C VAL A 53 1.31 -5.22 0.62
N ASP A 54 1.52 -4.64 -0.55
CA ASP A 54 2.55 -3.60 -0.73
C ASP A 54 2.03 -2.27 -0.18
N MET A 55 2.35 -1.99 1.08
CA MET A 55 1.89 -0.79 1.76
C MET A 55 3.01 -0.22 2.64
N PRO A 56 3.24 1.10 2.65
CA PRO A 56 4.13 1.71 3.62
C PRO A 56 3.64 1.45 5.05
N ILE A 57 4.49 0.84 5.86
CA ILE A 57 4.24 0.65 7.30
C ILE A 57 4.75 1.87 8.06
N GLY A 58 3.85 2.54 8.78
CA GLY A 58 4.14 3.76 9.51
C GLY A 58 4.02 5.01 8.64
N LEU A 59 3.11 5.90 9.02
CA LEU A 59 2.92 7.23 8.44
C LEU A 59 3.43 8.27 9.45
N PRO A 60 4.48 9.05 9.11
CA PRO A 60 4.95 10.11 9.99
C PRO A 60 3.99 11.31 9.94
N GLU A 61 4.05 12.16 10.97
CA GLU A 61 3.26 13.40 11.02
C GLU A 61 3.79 14.48 10.06
N ALA A 62 5.09 14.43 9.76
CA ALA A 62 5.74 15.31 8.78
C ALA A 62 6.82 14.55 7.98
N ILE A 63 7.07 14.97 6.74
CA ILE A 63 8.06 14.37 5.84
C ILE A 63 9.26 15.31 5.69
N GLY A 64 10.41 14.86 6.17
CA GLY A 64 11.68 15.56 5.95
C GLY A 64 12.30 15.25 4.57
N PRO A 65 13.45 15.88 4.24
CA PRO A 65 13.99 15.92 2.87
C PRO A 65 14.35 14.55 2.30
N THR A 66 14.66 13.60 3.17
CA THR A 66 15.16 12.28 2.79
C THR A 66 14.15 11.14 3.05
N GLY A 67 12.93 11.49 3.48
CA GLY A 67 11.85 10.51 3.75
C GLY A 67 11.99 9.83 5.12
N ARG A 68 11.34 8.66 5.29
CA ARG A 68 11.41 7.88 6.54
C ARG A 68 12.71 7.09 6.60
N GLY A 69 12.92 6.40 7.72
CA GLY A 69 14.14 5.60 7.96
C GLY A 69 14.51 4.69 6.79
N PRO A 70 13.59 3.84 6.29
CA PRO A 70 13.88 2.96 5.16
C PRO A 70 14.30 3.70 3.89
N GLU A 71 13.60 4.78 3.50
CA GLU A 71 13.95 5.55 2.30
C GLU A 71 15.34 6.19 2.45
N ARG A 72 15.65 6.75 3.62
CA ARG A 72 16.97 7.34 3.90
C ARG A 72 18.10 6.33 3.76
N LEU A 73 17.90 5.12 4.29
CA LEU A 73 18.92 4.09 4.34
C LEU A 73 19.15 3.44 2.97
N VAL A 74 18.10 3.29 2.16
CA VAL A 74 18.21 2.62 0.85
C VAL A 74 18.74 3.54 -0.26
N ARG A 75 18.43 4.84 -0.24
CA ARG A 75 18.86 5.82 -1.26
C ARG A 75 20.36 5.76 -1.60
N PRO A 76 21.32 5.82 -0.64
CA PRO A 76 22.74 5.79 -0.97
C PRO A 76 23.20 4.45 -1.59
N LEU A 77 22.43 3.37 -1.41
CA LEU A 77 22.75 2.05 -1.95
C LEU A 77 22.34 1.90 -3.44
N LEU A 78 21.50 2.81 -3.95
CA LEU A 78 20.92 2.72 -5.29
C LEU A 78 21.68 3.51 -6.36
N GLY A 79 22.63 4.35 -5.98
CA GLY A 79 23.40 5.20 -6.90
C GLY A 79 22.49 6.05 -7.80
N GLU A 80 22.60 5.87 -9.12
CA GLU A 80 21.79 6.57 -10.12
C GLU A 80 20.28 6.31 -9.99
N ARG A 81 19.88 5.20 -9.35
CA ARG A 81 18.47 4.82 -9.14
C ARG A 81 17.87 5.37 -7.85
N GLN A 82 18.57 6.25 -7.13
CA GLN A 82 18.04 6.85 -5.89
C GLN A 82 16.71 7.60 -6.07
N SER A 83 16.41 8.08 -7.29
CA SER A 83 15.16 8.75 -7.63
C SER A 83 13.96 7.79 -7.75
N SER A 84 14.20 6.48 -7.86
CA SER A 84 13.16 5.46 -7.83
C SER A 84 12.57 5.23 -6.43
N VAL A 85 13.17 5.83 -5.39
CA VAL A 85 12.63 5.84 -4.04
C VAL A 85 11.74 7.06 -3.88
N PHE A 86 10.43 6.86 -3.94
CA PHE A 86 9.45 7.93 -3.70
C PHE A 86 9.27 8.16 -2.20
N SER A 87 9.11 9.42 -1.80
CA SER A 87 8.73 9.73 -0.42
C SER A 87 7.22 9.56 -0.30
N ILE A 88 6.77 8.86 0.73
CA ILE A 88 5.34 8.77 1.03
C ILE A 88 4.82 10.10 1.59
N PRO A 89 3.52 10.41 1.46
CA PRO A 89 2.93 11.57 2.12
C PRO A 89 2.84 11.38 3.65
N ALA A 90 2.70 12.49 4.38
CA ALA A 90 2.44 12.47 5.81
C ALA A 90 1.05 11.88 6.13
N ARG A 91 0.84 11.47 7.38
CA ARG A 91 -0.43 10.93 7.87
C ARG A 91 -1.61 11.81 7.51
N ALA A 92 -1.53 13.11 7.80
CA ALA A 92 -2.63 14.04 7.55
C ALA A 92 -3.06 14.06 6.08
N ALA A 93 -2.12 13.97 5.14
CA ALA A 93 -2.41 13.97 3.71
C ALA A 93 -3.11 12.70 3.23
N ILE A 94 -2.82 11.54 3.82
CA ILE A 94 -3.53 10.29 3.52
C ILE A 94 -5.01 10.37 3.91
N PHE A 95 -5.32 10.98 5.06
CA PHE A 95 -6.69 11.06 5.58
C PHE A 95 -7.46 12.31 5.11
N ALA A 96 -6.79 13.28 4.48
CA ALA A 96 -7.40 14.58 4.13
C ALA A 96 -8.60 14.48 3.17
N GLY A 97 -8.67 13.42 2.36
CA GLY A 97 -9.75 13.19 1.40
C GLY A 97 -10.92 12.37 1.93
N GLU A 98 -10.89 11.93 3.19
CA GLU A 98 -11.91 11.04 3.73
C GLU A 98 -13.30 11.71 3.71
N GLY A 99 -14.28 11.05 3.09
CA GLY A 99 -15.65 11.56 2.95
C GLY A 99 -15.84 12.63 1.85
N LEU A 100 -14.82 12.90 1.03
CA LEU A 100 -14.90 13.83 -0.09
C LEU A 100 -15.00 13.09 -1.43
N ASP A 101 -15.45 13.79 -2.48
CA ASP A 101 -15.30 13.30 -3.86
C ASP A 101 -13.83 13.28 -4.29
N ASP A 102 -13.53 12.56 -5.37
CA ASP A 102 -12.15 12.36 -5.86
C ASP A 102 -11.37 13.68 -6.07
N ARG A 103 -12.03 14.73 -6.57
CA ARG A 103 -11.36 16.00 -6.89
C ARG A 103 -11.10 16.83 -5.63
N ALA A 104 -12.11 16.94 -4.79
CA ALA A 104 -12.00 17.64 -3.52
C ALA A 104 -11.00 16.92 -2.58
N GLY A 105 -11.07 15.59 -2.54
CA GLY A 105 -10.15 14.74 -1.78
C GLY A 105 -8.71 14.85 -2.27
N PHE A 106 -8.49 14.82 -3.59
CA PHE A 106 -7.16 15.05 -4.16
C PHE A 106 -6.59 16.42 -3.78
N THR A 107 -7.42 17.46 -3.86
CA THR A 107 -7.02 18.84 -3.52
C THR A 107 -6.66 18.97 -2.03
N ALA A 108 -7.47 18.37 -1.15
CA ALA A 108 -7.23 18.36 0.29
C ALA A 108 -5.94 17.60 0.63
N ALA A 109 -5.70 16.44 0.00
CA ALA A 109 -4.48 15.66 0.15
C ALA A 109 -3.24 16.45 -0.28
N CYS A 110 -3.28 17.13 -1.44
CA CYS A 110 -2.18 17.98 -1.90
C CYS A 110 -1.90 19.15 -0.92
N ALA A 111 -2.94 19.82 -0.42
CA ALA A 111 -2.77 20.92 0.52
C ALA A 111 -2.14 20.44 1.85
N ALA A 112 -2.59 19.30 2.36
CA ALA A 112 -2.02 18.69 3.56
C ALA A 112 -0.58 18.23 3.34
N ALA A 113 -0.26 17.63 2.19
CA ALA A 113 1.09 17.19 1.84
C ALA A 113 2.06 18.38 1.78
N LEU A 114 1.64 19.48 1.15
CA LEU A 114 2.42 20.72 1.06
C LEU A 114 2.71 21.30 2.44
N ALA A 115 1.72 21.32 3.33
CA ALA A 115 1.85 21.85 4.68
C ALA A 115 2.70 20.98 5.63
N THR A 116 2.87 19.70 5.31
CA THR A 116 3.53 18.71 6.18
C THR A 116 4.84 18.15 5.61
N SER A 117 5.34 18.74 4.53
CA SER A 117 6.61 18.35 3.90
C SER A 117 7.67 19.45 4.02
N ASP A 118 8.91 19.04 4.28
CA ASP A 118 10.11 19.88 4.26
C ASP A 118 11.20 19.22 3.38
N PRO A 119 11.57 19.80 2.22
CA PRO A 119 10.96 20.97 1.61
C PRO A 119 9.49 20.69 1.21
N PRO A 120 8.68 21.73 0.99
CA PRO A 120 7.30 21.57 0.54
C PRO A 120 7.24 20.76 -0.76
N LYS A 121 6.35 19.76 -0.81
CA LYS A 121 6.15 18.81 -1.93
C LYS A 121 4.67 18.59 -2.20
#